data_AF-A0A522VUB1-F1
#
_entry.id   AF-A0A522VUB1-F1
#
_cell.length_a   1.000
_cell.length_b   1.000
_cell.length_c   1.000
_cell.angle_alpha   90.00
_cell.angle_beta   90.00
_cell.angle_gamma   90.00
#
_symmetry.space_group_name_H-M   'P 1'
#
loop_
_entity.id
_entity.type
_entity.pdbx_description
1 polymer ?
#
loop_
_entity_poly.entity_id
_entity_poly.type
_entity_poly.pdbx_seq_one_letter_code
_entity_poly.pdbx_strand_id
1 'polypeptide(L)'
;MTNACPLPFGQYPHAVMAHGGGGRLMQQLLDQLVRPALANPWLDQRHDSAVLNCGGARLAFTTDAYVVSPLFFPGGDIGKLAACGTLNDLA
;
A
#
# COMPACT_ATOMS: atom_id res chain seq x y z
N MET A 1 12.51 -18.51 15.72
CA MET A 1 12.25 -17.27 14.96
C MET A 1 12.56 -16.12 15.90
N THR A 2 13.67 -15.43 15.71
CA THR A 2 14.05 -14.29 16.55
C THR A 2 13.17 -13.11 16.22
N ASN A 3 12.32 -12.68 17.15
CA ASN A 3 11.60 -11.40 17.11
C ASN A 3 12.58 -10.24 17.31
N ALA A 4 13.59 -10.14 16.44
CA ALA A 4 14.46 -9.00 16.37
C ALA A 4 13.79 -7.94 15.48
N CYS A 5 13.62 -6.74 16.02
CA CYS A 5 13.22 -5.58 15.25
C CYS A 5 14.19 -5.44 14.06
N PRO A 6 13.69 -5.32 12.81
CA PRO A 6 14.57 -5.17 11.66
C PRO A 6 15.50 -3.97 11.89
N LEU A 7 16.78 -4.18 11.55
CA LEU A 7 17.82 -3.16 11.61
C LEU A 7 17.36 -1.87 10.92
N PRO A 8 17.83 -0.69 11.38
CA PRO A 8 17.38 0.59 10.86
C PRO A 8 17.45 0.65 9.33
N PHE A 9 16.35 1.07 8.73
CA PHE A 9 16.12 1.08 7.29
C PHE A 9 16.75 2.33 6.65
N GLY A 10 17.90 2.15 5.99
CA GLY A 10 18.57 3.24 5.26
C GLY A 10 19.06 4.36 6.17
N GLN A 11 18.85 5.62 5.75
CA GLN A 11 19.37 6.81 6.45
C GLN A 11 18.61 7.15 7.74
N TYR A 12 17.39 6.61 7.94
CA TYR A 12 16.53 6.96 9.06
C TYR A 12 16.39 5.79 10.04
N PRO A 13 16.61 6.01 11.35
CA PRO A 13 16.48 4.95 12.34
C PRO A 13 15.02 4.56 12.63
N HIS A 14 14.05 5.36 12.16
CA HIS A 14 12.61 5.19 12.41
C HIS A 14 11.79 5.51 11.15
N ALA A 15 10.53 5.06 11.14
CA ALA A 15 9.55 5.52 10.17
C ALA A 15 9.33 7.04 10.35
N VAL A 16 9.15 7.75 9.23
CA VAL A 16 8.94 9.20 9.18
C VAL A 16 7.81 9.49 8.21
N MET A 17 7.19 10.67 8.29
CA MET A 17 6.03 11.03 7.46
C MET A 17 6.26 10.80 5.96
N ALA A 18 7.49 11.03 5.47
CA ALA A 18 7.81 10.84 4.07
C ALA A 18 7.75 9.37 3.59
N HIS A 19 7.82 8.39 4.51
CA HIS A 19 7.59 6.98 4.20
C HIS A 19 6.12 6.65 3.92
N GLY A 20 5.17 7.50 4.33
CA GLY A 20 3.74 7.36 4.02
C GLY A 20 3.21 8.38 3.00
N GLY A 21 4.09 9.18 2.40
CA GLY A 21 3.70 10.30 1.55
C GLY A 21 3.60 10.01 0.05
N GLY A 22 3.62 8.74 -0.38
CA GLY A 22 3.52 8.36 -1.80
C GLY A 22 4.81 8.52 -2.63
N GLY A 23 5.82 9.21 -2.10
CA GLY A 23 7.04 9.58 -2.83
C GLY A 23 8.18 8.56 -2.77
N ARG A 24 9.40 9.04 -3.06
CA ARG A 24 10.62 8.21 -3.17
C ARG A 24 10.92 7.37 -1.92
N LEU A 25 10.77 7.96 -0.73
CA LEU A 25 11.05 7.24 0.52
C LEU A 25 10.08 6.08 0.75
N MET A 26 8.80 6.24 0.41
CA MET A 26 7.82 5.15 0.45
C MET A 26 8.22 4.04 -0.53
N GLN A 27 8.55 4.38 -1.77
CA GLN A 27 8.96 3.39 -2.78
C GLN A 27 10.22 2.61 -2.35
N GLN A 28 11.19 3.29 -1.74
CA GLN A 28 12.38 2.64 -1.19
C GLN A 28 12.00 1.66 -0.07
N LEU A 29 11.15 2.06 0.88
CA LEU A 29 10.65 1.19 1.95
C LEU A 29 9.95 -0.06 1.40
N LEU A 30 9.07 0.12 0.40
CA LEU A 30 8.37 -0.99 -0.24
C LEU A 30 9.36 -1.94 -0.93
N ASP A 31 10.27 -1.43 -1.76
CA ASP A 31 11.17 -2.24 -2.57
C ASP A 31 12.22 -3.00 -1.75
N GLN A 32 12.68 -2.43 -0.64
CA GLN A 32 13.80 -2.99 0.12
C GLN A 32 13.38 -3.74 1.39
N LEU A 33 12.19 -3.47 1.94
CA LEU A 33 11.71 -4.14 3.16
C LEU A 33 10.46 -4.99 2.89
N VAL A 34 9.41 -4.40 2.33
CA VAL A 34 8.11 -5.07 2.21
C VAL A 34 8.13 -6.16 1.13
N ARG A 35 8.58 -5.82 -0.09
CA ARG A 35 8.61 -6.79 -1.21
C ARG A 35 9.53 -7.98 -0.94
N PRO A 36 10.76 -7.83 -0.40
CA PRO A 36 11.60 -8.97 -0.10
C PRO A 36 11.01 -9.86 1.01
N ALA A 37 10.38 -9.26 2.02
CA ALA A 37 9.78 -10.00 3.12
C ALA A 37 8.51 -10.79 2.71
N LEU A 38 7.78 -10.30 1.71
CA LEU A 38 6.51 -10.87 1.23
C LEU A 38 6.60 -11.37 -0.22
N ALA A 39 7.81 -11.68 -0.71
CA ALA A 39 8.07 -11.94 -2.13
C ALA A 39 7.14 -13.00 -2.71
N ASN A 40 6.42 -12.65 -3.78
CA ASN A 40 5.52 -13.54 -4.49
C ASN A 40 5.22 -13.02 -5.91
N PRO A 41 4.78 -13.91 -6.84
CA PRO A 41 4.55 -13.53 -8.23
C PRO A 41 3.45 -12.49 -8.46
N TRP A 42 2.53 -12.29 -7.51
CA TRP A 42 1.48 -11.27 -7.62
C TRP A 42 2.01 -9.89 -7.27
N LEU A 43 2.83 -9.79 -6.22
CA LEU A 43 3.42 -8.53 -5.77
C LEU A 43 4.49 -8.00 -6.74
N ASP A 44 5.17 -8.89 -7.46
CA ASP A 44 6.18 -8.55 -8.46
C ASP A 44 5.60 -7.89 -9.72
N GLN A 45 4.29 -7.99 -9.95
CA GLN A 45 3.61 -7.35 -11.08
C GLN A 45 3.52 -5.83 -10.92
N ARG A 46 3.58 -5.32 -9.68
CA ARG A 46 3.56 -3.88 -9.36
C ARG A 46 2.38 -3.12 -9.98
N HIS A 47 1.24 -3.77 -10.14
CA HIS A 47 -0.02 -3.14 -10.55
C HIS A 47 -0.78 -2.59 -9.34
N ASP A 48 -1.76 -1.72 -9.60
CA ASP A 48 -2.66 -1.14 -8.58
C ASP A 48 -3.63 -2.18 -7.99
N SER A 49 -3.75 -3.35 -8.63
CA SER A 49 -4.49 -4.50 -8.11
C SER A 49 -3.78 -5.82 -8.43
N ALA A 50 -4.01 -6.83 -7.59
CA ALA A 50 -3.59 -8.20 -7.86
C ALA A 50 -4.65 -8.91 -8.72
N VAL A 51 -4.21 -9.57 -9.79
CA VAL A 51 -5.09 -10.42 -10.62
C VAL A 51 -4.94 -11.88 -10.18
N LEU A 52 -6.05 -12.47 -9.73
CA LEU A 52 -6.12 -13.80 -9.14
C LEU A 52 -7.09 -14.69 -9.91
N ASN A 53 -6.70 -15.94 -10.17
CA ASN A 53 -7.62 -16.96 -10.67
C ASN A 53 -8.17 -17.75 -9.49
N CYS A 54 -9.46 -17.62 -9.20
CA CYS A 54 -10.12 -18.27 -8.08
C CYS A 54 -11.36 -19.03 -8.57
N GLY A 55 -11.36 -20.36 -8.48
CA GLY A 55 -12.51 -21.18 -8.86
C GLY A 55 -12.94 -21.04 -10.33
N GLY A 56 -11.98 -20.78 -11.24
CA GLY A 56 -12.27 -20.54 -12.66
C GLY A 56 -12.68 -19.11 -13.01
N ALA A 57 -12.85 -18.23 -12.02
CA ALA A 57 -13.07 -16.80 -12.22
C ALA A 57 -11.77 -16.01 -12.12
N ARG A 58 -11.66 -14.96 -12.95
CA ARG A 58 -10.58 -13.96 -12.86
C ARG A 58 -11.04 -12.80 -11.98
N LEU A 59 -10.34 -12.58 -10.88
CA LEU A 59 -10.63 -11.53 -9.89
C LEU A 59 -9.53 -10.47 -9.90
N ALA A 60 -9.91 -9.19 -9.80
CA ALA A 60 -9.01 -8.11 -9.43
C ALA A 60 -9.23 -7.79 -7.95
N PHE A 61 -8.15 -7.64 -7.18
CA PHE A 61 -8.19 -7.38 -5.75
C PHE A 61 -7.23 -6.25 -5.39
N THR A 62 -7.74 -5.22 -4.72
CA THR A 62 -6.95 -4.11 -4.19
C THR A 62 -7.43 -3.74 -2.78
N THR A 63 -6.61 -3.00 -2.05
CA THR A 63 -6.95 -2.49 -0.73
C THR A 63 -6.19 -1.20 -0.45
N ASP A 64 -6.89 -0.26 0.18
CA ASP A 64 -6.33 0.99 0.66
C ASP A 64 -6.75 1.28 2.10
N ALA A 65 -5.94 2.08 2.78
CA ALA A 65 -6.28 2.70 4.06
C ALA A 65 -6.30 4.22 3.92
N TYR A 66 -7.32 4.86 4.50
CA TYR A 66 -7.56 6.29 4.36
C TYR A 66 -7.46 6.96 5.74
N VAL A 67 -6.59 7.98 5.85
CA VAL A 67 -6.29 8.69 7.10
C VAL A 67 -6.46 10.21 6.98
N VAL A 68 -7.29 10.66 6.04
CA VAL A 68 -7.52 12.09 5.78
C VAL A 68 -8.13 12.78 7.00
N SER A 69 -7.70 14.02 7.24
CA SER A 69 -8.23 14.90 8.29
C SER A 69 -8.36 16.32 7.75
N PRO A 70 -9.50 17.01 7.96
CA PRO A 70 -10.69 16.56 8.70
C PRO A 70 -11.46 15.46 7.96
N LEU A 71 -12.37 14.76 8.67
CA LEU A 71 -13.18 13.68 8.08
C LEU A 71 -14.16 14.17 7.01
N PHE A 72 -14.61 15.43 7.09
CA PHE A 72 -15.49 16.11 6.15
C PHE A 72 -14.80 17.37 5.64
N PHE A 73 -14.78 17.58 4.33
CA PHE A 73 -14.05 18.69 3.70
C PHE A 73 -14.78 19.19 2.44
N PRO A 74 -14.48 20.40 1.94
CA PRO A 74 -15.08 20.88 0.70
C PRO A 74 -14.86 19.90 -0.45
N GLY A 75 -15.95 19.36 -1.02
CA GLY A 75 -15.92 18.40 -2.14
C GLY A 75 -16.09 16.91 -1.76
N GLY A 76 -16.06 16.56 -0.46
CA GLY A 76 -16.27 15.17 -0.04
C GLY A 76 -16.05 14.89 1.45
N ASP A 77 -15.94 13.61 1.76
CA ASP A 77 -15.64 13.09 3.08
C ASP A 77 -14.76 11.85 2.96
N ILE A 78 -14.29 11.34 4.10
CA ILE A 78 -13.46 10.13 4.16
C ILE A 78 -14.15 8.91 3.52
N GLY A 79 -15.48 8.79 3.62
CA GLY A 79 -16.23 7.68 3.05
C GLY A 79 -16.26 7.74 1.53
N LYS A 80 -16.54 8.92 0.97
CA LYS A 80 -16.47 9.16 -0.48
C LYS A 80 -15.05 8.93 -0.99
N LEU A 81 -14.03 9.42 -0.29
CA LEU A 81 -12.63 9.19 -0.66
C LEU A 81 -12.29 7.69 -0.64
N ALA A 82 -12.70 6.97 0.40
CA ALA A 82 -12.44 5.54 0.53
C ALA A 82 -13.10 4.71 -0.57
N ALA A 83 -14.36 5.02 -0.90
CA ALA A 83 -15.07 4.35 -1.98
C ALA A 83 -14.46 4.68 -3.34
N CYS A 84 -14.25 5.96 -3.65
CA CYS A 84 -13.72 6.37 -4.94
C CYS A 84 -12.28 5.88 -5.16
N GLY A 85 -11.38 6.00 -4.18
CA GLY A 85 -10.00 5.57 -4.32
C GLY A 85 -9.90 4.07 -4.60
N THR A 86 -10.53 3.25 -3.76
CA THR A 86 -10.48 1.78 -3.91
C THR A 86 -11.12 1.33 -5.23
N LEU A 87 -12.21 1.98 -5.67
CA LEU A 87 -12.83 1.67 -6.95
C LEU A 87 -11.97 2.08 -8.14
N ASN A 88 -11.22 3.19 -8.04
CA ASN A 88 -10.34 3.66 -9.11
C ASN A 88 -9.17 2.69 -9.34
N ASP A 89 -8.65 2.05 -8.29
CA ASP A 89 -7.58 1.05 -8.39
C ASP A 89 -8.05 -0.26 -9.07
N LEU A 90 -9.36 -0.48 -9.15
CA LEU A 90 -9.97 -1.60 -9.88
C LEU A 90 -10.36 -1.27 -11.33
N ALA A 91 -10.33 0.01 -11.73
CA ALA A 91 -10.89 0.50 -12.98
C ALA A 91 -10.06 0.16 -14.23
#